data_AF-A0A838FS63-F1
#
_entry.id   AF-A0A838FS63-F1
#
_cell.length_a   1.000
_cell.length_b   1.000
_cell.length_c   1.000
_cell.angle_alpha   90.00
_cell.angle_beta   90.00
_cell.angle_gamma   90.00
#
_symmetry.space_group_name_H-M   'P 1'
#
loop_
_entity.id
_entity.type
_entity.pdbx_description
1 polymer ?
#
loop_
_entity_poly.entity_id
_entity_poly.type
_entity_poly.pdbx_seq_one_letter_code
_entity_poly.pdbx_strand_id
1 'polypeptide(L)' 'MILTLDSKRRLTVPAALAKTSPGDAFAAFYDNEEDEIILRRIKGKGDWLEIMRQCPVPMDDLPPRSREYPKKLKL' A
#
# COMPACT_ATOMS: atom_id res chain seq x y z
N MET A 1 -14.66 -22.10 16.34
CA MET A 1 -15.28 -21.84 15.01
C MET A 1 -14.30 -22.35 13.96
N ILE A 2 -14.75 -23.20 13.04
CA ILE A 2 -13.87 -23.77 11.99
C ILE A 2 -14.02 -22.90 10.74
N LEU A 3 -12.89 -22.41 10.22
CA LEU A 3 -12.84 -21.69 8.94
C LEU A 3 -12.38 -22.66 7.85
N THR A 4 -13.06 -22.65 6.71
CA THR A 4 -12.71 -23.47 5.56
C THR A 4 -12.02 -22.63 4.50
N LEU A 5 -11.03 -23.24 3.84
CA LEU A 5 -10.42 -22.68 2.65
C LEU A 5 -11.32 -22.93 1.45
N ASP A 6 -11.53 -21.91 0.62
CA ASP A 6 -12.25 -22.09 -0.64
C ASP A 6 -11.39 -22.83 -1.69
N SER A 7 -11.97 -23.13 -2.86
CA SER A 7 -11.28 -23.78 -3.98
C SER A 7 -10.08 -22.99 -4.54
N LYS A 8 -10.02 -21.68 -4.26
CA LYS A 8 -8.93 -20.76 -4.60
C LYS A 8 -8.00 -20.50 -3.41
N ARG A 9 -8.10 -21.29 -2.33
CA ARG A 9 -7.30 -21.19 -1.10
C ARG A 9 -7.48 -19.86 -0.37
N ARG A 10 -8.68 -19.27 -0.45
CA ARG A 10 -9.02 -18.04 0.27
C ARG A 10 -9.59 -18.38 1.63
N LEU A 11 -9.19 -17.61 2.64
CA LEU A 11 -9.70 -17.73 4.01
C LEU A 11 -10.61 -16.54 4.31
N THR A 12 -11.85 -16.81 4.71
CA THR A 12 -12.81 -15.77 5.07
C THR A 12 -12.79 -15.56 6.59
N VAL A 13 -12.33 -14.39 7.02
CA VAL A 13 -12.30 -14.02 8.45
C VAL A 13 -13.57 -13.23 8.78
N PRO A 14 -14.38 -13.64 9.77
CA PRO A 14 -15.50 -12.85 10.24
C PRO A 14 -15.07 -11.48 10.78
N ALA A 15 -15.84 -10.45 10.44
CA ALA A 15 -15.56 -9.07 10.86
C ALA A 15 -15.54 -8.88 12.39
N ALA A 16 -16.21 -9.77 13.14
CA ALA A 16 -16.18 -9.75 14.60
C ALA A 16 -14.80 -10.11 15.20
N LEU A 17 -13.99 -10.90 14.49
CA LEU A 17 -12.68 -11.38 14.96
C LEU A 17 -11.55 -10.39 14.66
N ALA A 18 -11.63 -9.68 13.54
CA ALA A 18 -10.63 -8.70 13.16
C ALA A 18 -11.30 -7.49 12.53
N LYS A 19 -11.00 -6.29 13.06
CA LYS A 19 -11.41 -5.02 12.45
C LYS A 19 -10.57 -4.76 11.19
N THR A 20 -10.90 -5.42 10.09
CA THR A 20 -10.23 -5.26 8.80
C THR A 20 -11.14 -4.54 7.82
N SER A 21 -10.53 -3.77 6.92
CA SER A 21 -11.20 -3.11 5.81
C SER A 21 -10.77 -3.79 4.51
N PRO A 22 -11.64 -3.86 3.49
CA PRO A 22 -11.23 -4.28 2.16
C PRO A 22 -10.04 -3.46 1.67
N GLY A 23 -8.98 -4.13 1.20
CA GLY A 23 -7.74 -3.49 0.76
C GLY A 23 -6.60 -3.49 1.79
N ASP A 24 -6.86 -3.89 3.03
CA ASP A 24 -5.79 -4.14 4.00
C ASP A 24 -4.87 -5.27 3.54
N ALA A 25 -3.56 -5.04 3.61
CA ALA A 25 -2.54 -6.06 3.31
C ALA A 25 -2.04 -6.74 4.59
N PHE A 26 -1.77 -8.04 4.50
CA PHE A 26 -1.23 -8.84 5.60
C PHE A 26 -0.01 -9.62 5.11
N ALA A 27 1.03 -9.65 5.93
CA ALA A 27 2.14 -10.58 5.78
C ALA A 27 1.71 -11.92 6.39
N ALA A 28 1.87 -13.00 5.64
CA ALA A 28 1.56 -14.35 6.07
C ALA A 28 2.86 -15.09 6.39
N PHE A 29 2.93 -15.67 7.58
CA PHE A 29 4.03 -16.51 8.02
C PHE A 29 3.47 -17.86 8.48
N TYR A 30 4.22 -18.92 8.25
CA TYR A 30 3.95 -20.21 8.83
C TYR A 30 4.94 -20.46 9.96
N ASP A 31 4.43 -20.66 11.15
CA ASP A 31 5.21 -21.07 12.32
C ASP A 31 5.20 -22.59 12.40
N ASN A 32 6.36 -23.20 12.19
CA ASN A 32 6.52 -24.65 12.18
C ASN A 32 6.60 -25.26 13.58
N GLU A 33 6.87 -24.45 14.61
CA GLU A 33 6.94 -24.94 16.00
C GLU A 33 5.53 -25.11 16.57
N GLU A 34 4.66 -24.14 16.30
CA GLU A 34 3.28 -24.11 16.81
C GLU A 34 2.24 -24.62 15.78
N ASP A 35 2.66 -24.94 14.55
CA ASP A 35 1.79 -25.31 13.42
C ASP A 35 0.71 -24.25 13.11
N GLU A 36 1.11 -22.97 13.17
CA GLU A 36 0.19 -21.83 13.03
C GLU A 36 0.47 -21.00 11.76
N ILE A 37 -0.60 -20.45 11.17
CA ILE A 37 -0.50 -19.43 10.12
C ILE A 37 -0.76 -18.06 10.73
N ILE A 38 0.28 -17.24 10.82
CA ILE A 38 0.24 -15.91 11.41
C ILE A 38 0.02 -14.86 10.31
N LEU A 39 -1.08 -14.11 10.42
CA LEU A 39 -1.41 -13.00 9.52
C LEU A 39 -1.14 -11.65 10.22
N ARG A 40 -0.02 -11.02 9.91
CA ARG A 40 0.36 -9.72 10.49
C ARG A 40 -0.03 -8.58 9.55
N ARG A 41 -0.82 -7.61 10.05
CA ARG A 41 -1.21 -6.44 9.25
C ARG A 41 0.03 -5.64 8.81
N ILE A 42 0.12 -5.40 7.51
CA ILE A 42 1.06 -4.45 6.94
C ILE A 42 0.35 -3.09 6.98
N LYS A 43 0.79 -2.20 7.86
CA LYS A 43 0.35 -0.80 7.77
C LYS A 43 0.75 -0.33 6.37
N GLY A 44 -0.22 0.18 5.60
CA GLY A 44 0.09 0.81 4.32
C GLY A 44 1.24 1.79 4.53
N LYS A 45 2.24 1.76 3.64
CA LYS A 45 3.24 2.83 3.62
C LYS A 45 2.44 4.14 3.60
N GLY A 46 2.78 5.06 4.50
CA GLY A 46 2.02 6.29 4.74
C GLY A 46 1.67 7.01 3.44
N ASP A 47 0.69 7.90 3.49
CA ASP A 47 0.19 8.61 2.32
C ASP A 47 1.37 9.12 1.47
N TRP A 48 1.57 8.51 0.30
CA TRP A 48 2.67 8.89 -0.59
C TRP A 48 2.58 10.37 -0.96
N LEU A 49 1.36 10.94 -0.95
CA LEU A 49 1.14 12.35 -1.13
C LEU A 49 1.68 13.17 0.04
N GLU A 50 1.53 12.70 1.27
CA GLU A 50 2.12 13.33 2.46
C GLU A 50 3.65 13.30 2.39
N ILE A 51 4.23 12.16 1.99
CA ILE A 51 5.68 12.04 1.76
C ILE A 51 6.14 13.02 0.66
N MET A 52 5.40 13.13 -0.45
CA MET A 52 5.70 14.09 -1.51
C MET A 52 5.59 15.55 -1.05
N ARG A 53 4.60 15.88 -0.19
CA ARG A 53 4.45 17.22 0.40
C ARG A 53 5.59 17.59 1.34
N GLN A 54 6.26 16.60 1.95
CA GLN A 54 7.45 16.81 2.79
C GLN A 54 8.71 17.06 1.96
N CYS A 55 8.66 17.01 0.62
CA CYS A 55 9.81 17.33 -0.21
C CYS A 55 10.23 18.79 0.00
N PRO A 56 11.48 19.07 0.41
CA PRO A 56 11.96 20.43 0.68
C PRO A 56 12.21 21.23 -0.60
N VAL A 57 12.22 20.56 -1.76
CA VAL A 57 12.46 21.17 -3.06
C VAL A 57 11.12 21.54 -3.69
N PRO A 58 10.91 22.81 -4.09
CA PRO A 58 9.73 23.21 -4.83
C PRO A 58 9.59 22.37 -6.10
N MET A 59 8.37 21.91 -6.43
CA MET A 59 8.12 21.13 -7.65
C MET A 59 8.50 21.91 -8.93
N ASP A 60 8.57 23.23 -8.83
CA ASP A 60 8.95 24.15 -9.91
C ASP A 60 10.48 24.30 -10.08
N ASP A 61 11.29 23.80 -9.14
CA ASP A 61 12.76 23.77 -9.21
C ASP A 61 13.26 22.56 -10.02
N LEU A 62 12.64 22.37 -11.20
CA LEU A 62 13.07 21.36 -12.16
C LEU A 62 14.15 21.97 -13.05
N PRO A 63 15.26 21.26 -13.32
CA PRO A 63 16.24 21.73 -14.28
C PRO A 63 15.54 21.92 -15.64
N PRO A 64 15.92 22.97 -16.38
CA PRO A 64 15.31 23.25 -17.68
C PRO A 64 15.48 22.02 -18.57
N ARG A 65 14.39 21.59 -19.22
CA ARG A 65 14.47 20.49 -20.17
C ARG A 65 15.36 20.93 -21.33
N SER A 66 16.28 20.08 -21.79
CA SER A 66 17.19 20.38 -22.91
C SER A 66 16.48 20.76 -24.22
N ARG A 67 15.15 20.59 -24.29
CA ARG A 67 14.26 20.93 -25.40
C ARG A 67 12.96 21.59 -24.91
N GLU A 68 13.03 22.46 -23.93
CA GLU A 68 11.84 23.16 -23.44
C GLU A 68 11.32 24.13 -24.52
N TYR A 69 10.06 23.96 -24.92
CA TYR A 69 9.42 24.89 -25.85
C TYR A 69 9.28 26.28 -25.19
N PRO A 70 9.46 27.37 -25.94
CA PRO A 70 9.33 28.71 -25.39
C PRO A 70 7.93 28.90 -24.77
N LYS A 71 7.89 29.26 -23.49
CA LYS A 71 6.65 29.42 -22.68
C LYS A 71 5.74 30.57 -23.15
N LYS A 72 6.13 31.32 -24.19
CA LYS A 72 5.35 32.40 -24.78
C LYS A 72 4.93 32.03 -26.20
N LEU A 73 3.79 31.36 -26.33
CA LEU A 73 2.99 31.43 -27.55
C LEU A 73 2.50 32.88 -27.66
N LYS A 74 3.16 33.69 -28.49
CA LYS A 74 2.55 34.94 -28.96
C LYS A 74 1.39 34.53 -29.87
N LEU A 75 0.19 34.50 -29.30
CA LEU A 75 -1.06 34.53 -30.06
C LEU A 75 -1.26 35.95 -30.60
#